data_AF-A0A662VFW1-F1
#
_entry.id   AF-A0A662VFW1-F1
#
_cell.length_a   1.000
_cell.length_b   1.000
_cell.length_c   1.000
_cell.angle_alpha   90.00
_cell.angle_beta   90.00
_cell.angle_gamma   90.00
#
_symmetry.space_group_name_H-M   'P 1'
#
loop_
_entity.id
_entity.type
_entity.pdbx_description
1 polymer ?
#
loop_
_entity_poly.entity_id
_entity_poly.type
_entity_poly.pdbx_seq_one_letter_code
_entity_poly.pdbx_strand_id
1 'polypeptide(L)'
;MPYPSHKRLLYSLGRTLHRLTRRSLRMLIERIITRGMELLEDKTRVLKVKISENKYAYGFVGEALYGIYLKEYEYKLLKQLLWLGEIVSVGRNRSLGFGVIKTEVKEIH
;
A
#
# COMPACT_ATOMS: atom_id res chain seq x y z
N MET A 1 10.21 14.16 0.02
CA MET A 1 8.78 14.34 0.36
C MET A 1 8.13 12.98 0.62
N PRO A 2 7.09 12.89 1.47
CA PRO A 2 6.32 11.65 1.61
C PRO A 2 5.61 11.37 0.29
N TYR A 3 6.10 10.38 -0.44
CA TYR A 3 5.57 9.90 -1.71
C TYR A 3 4.81 8.59 -1.46
N PRO A 4 3.63 8.38 -2.07
CA PRO A 4 2.97 7.08 -2.06
C PRO A 4 3.85 6.08 -2.82
N SER A 5 4.75 5.39 -2.11
CA SER A 5 5.62 4.40 -2.75
C SER A 5 4.94 3.05 -2.78
N HIS A 6 4.65 2.55 -3.98
CA HIS A 6 4.14 1.19 -4.17
C HIS A 6 5.00 0.13 -3.45
N LYS A 7 6.33 0.27 -3.47
CA LYS A 7 7.25 -0.63 -2.73
C LYS A 7 6.95 -0.60 -1.23
N ARG A 8 6.82 0.59 -0.64
CA ARG A 8 6.52 0.75 0.79
C ARG A 8 5.14 0.19 1.15
N LEU A 9 4.14 0.39 0.28
CA LEU A 9 2.80 -0.18 0.43
C LEU A 9 2.86 -1.70 0.47
N LEU A 10 3.42 -2.33 -0.56
CA LEU A 10 3.52 -3.78 -0.68
C LEU A 10 4.28 -4.41 0.48
N TYR A 11 5.43 -3.84 0.88
CA TYR A 11 6.16 -4.32 2.05
C TYR A 11 5.39 -4.12 3.36
N SER A 12 4.63 -3.02 3.49
CA SER A 12 3.77 -2.82 4.66
C SER A 12 2.69 -3.90 4.75
N LEU A 13 2.07 -4.23 3.63
CA LEU A 13 1.05 -5.28 3.55
C LEU A 13 1.65 -6.65 3.83
N GLY A 14 2.78 -7.00 3.22
CA GLY A 14 3.48 -8.26 3.47
C GLY A 14 3.88 -8.45 4.93
N ARG A 15 4.39 -7.41 5.59
CA ARG A 15 4.67 -7.44 7.03
C ARG A 15 3.40 -7.62 7.86
N THR A 16 2.29 -7.01 7.45
CA THR A 16 1.02 -7.11 8.15
C THR A 16 0.47 -8.53 8.05
N LEU A 17 0.46 -9.12 6.84
CA LEU A 17 0.08 -10.52 6.63
C LEU A 17 0.94 -11.47 7.47
N HIS A 18 2.27 -11.26 7.49
CA HIS A 18 3.16 -12.10 8.27
C HIS A 18 2.90 -12.02 9.77
N ARG A 19 2.60 -10.83 10.30
CA ARG A 19 2.24 -10.68 11.71
C ARG A 19 0.95 -11.40 12.07
N LEU A 20 -0.04 -11.38 11.17
CA LEU A 20 -1.36 -11.99 11.42
C LEU A 20 -1.35 -13.52 11.25
N THR A 21 -0.62 -14.02 10.26
CA THR A 21 -0.74 -15.42 9.82
C THR A 21 0.54 -16.24 9.98
N ARG A 22 1.66 -15.59 10.35
CA ARG A 22 3.03 -16.15 10.32
C ARG A 22 3.53 -16.59 8.93
N ARG A 23 2.74 -16.38 7.86
CA ARG A 23 3.14 -16.69 6.48
C ARG A 23 3.82 -15.48 5.82
N SER A 24 4.79 -15.75 4.94
CA SER A 24 5.54 -14.69 4.24
C SER A 24 5.25 -14.72 2.75
N LEU A 25 4.87 -13.56 2.20
CA LEU A 25 4.79 -13.32 0.76
C LEU A 25 5.98 -12.50 0.24
N ARG A 26 7.10 -12.48 0.97
CA ARG A 26 8.26 -11.63 0.65
C ARG A 26 8.76 -11.83 -0.78
N MET A 27 8.95 -13.07 -1.20
CA MET A 27 9.42 -13.38 -2.56
C MET A 27 8.46 -12.92 -3.65
N LEU A 28 7.14 -13.04 -3.40
CA LEU A 28 6.12 -12.56 -4.33
C LEU A 28 6.19 -11.03 -4.45
N ILE A 29 6.26 -10.32 -3.31
CA ILE A 29 6.36 -8.86 -3.27
C ILE A 29 7.61 -8.39 -3.99
N GLU A 30 8.77 -9.02 -3.73
CA GLU A 30 10.02 -8.68 -4.40
C GLU A 30 9.89 -8.88 -5.92
N ARG A 31 9.27 -9.97 -6.37
CA ARG A 31 9.02 -10.23 -7.80
C ARG A 31 8.08 -9.23 -8.45
N ILE A 32 7.01 -8.85 -7.76
CA ILE A 32 6.06 -7.82 -8.23
C ILE A 32 6.79 -6.48 -8.38
N ILE A 33 7.62 -6.12 -7.39
CA ILE A 33 8.41 -4.89 -7.42
C ILE A 33 9.44 -4.89 -8.55
N THR A 34 10.13 -6.00 -8.80
CA THR A 34 11.18 -6.08 -9.84
C THR A 34 10.64 -6.08 -11.25
N ARG A 35 9.39 -6.52 -11.49
CA ARG A 35 8.77 -6.51 -12.82
C ARG A 35 8.34 -5.13 -13.33
N GLY A 36 8.51 -4.08 -12.53
CA GLY A 36 8.21 -2.70 -12.96
C GLY A 36 6.76 -2.34 -12.68
N MET A 37 6.46 -2.04 -11.41
CA MET A 37 5.26 -1.30 -11.06
C MET A 37 5.51 0.18 -11.29
N GLU A 38 4.71 0.79 -12.16
CA GLU A 38 4.88 2.17 -12.58
C GLU A 38 3.78 3.05 -12.00
N LEU A 39 4.13 4.26 -11.58
CA LEU A 39 3.14 5.26 -11.21
C LEU A 39 2.65 5.94 -12.49
N LEU A 40 1.37 5.77 -12.79
CA LEU A 40 0.74 6.36 -13.97
C LEU A 40 0.15 7.74 -13.66
N GLU A 41 -0.43 7.90 -12.46
CA GLU A 41 -1.04 9.16 -12.04
C GLU A 41 -0.88 9.34 -10.52
N ASP A 42 -0.57 10.56 -10.08
CA ASP A 42 -0.47 10.93 -8.66
C ASP A 42 -1.25 12.21 -8.39
N LYS A 43 -2.41 12.06 -7.74
CA LYS A 43 -3.26 13.16 -7.24
C LYS A 43 -3.15 13.30 -5.72
N THR A 44 -2.05 12.84 -5.13
CA THR A 44 -1.86 12.93 -3.68
C THR A 44 -1.34 14.30 -3.27
N ARG A 45 -1.73 14.73 -2.07
CA ARG A 45 -1.20 15.93 -1.40
C ARG A 45 -0.63 15.56 -0.04
N VAL A 46 0.43 16.25 0.35
CA VAL A 46 1.06 16.09 1.67
C VAL A 46 0.17 16.73 2.73
N LEU A 47 -0.07 16.02 3.82
CA LEU A 47 -0.77 16.54 5.01
C LEU A 47 0.17 16.55 6.20
N LYS A 48 0.06 17.61 7.01
CA LYS A 48 0.65 17.69 8.34
C LYS A 48 -0.47 17.52 9.36
N VAL A 49 -0.45 16.43 10.10
CA VAL A 49 -1.48 16.08 11.09
C VAL A 49 -0.92 16.25 12.50
N LYS A 50 -1.60 17.01 13.34
CA LYS A 50 -1.25 17.15 14.76
C LYS A 50 -1.67 15.88 15.51
N ILE A 51 -0.72 15.20 16.13
CA ILE A 51 -0.96 13.97 16.92
C ILE A 51 -1.05 14.31 18.42
N SER A 52 -0.26 15.29 18.89
CA SER A 52 -0.32 15.82 20.25
C SER A 52 0.12 17.29 20.26
N GLU A 53 0.06 17.95 21.42
CA GLU A 53 0.37 19.39 21.55
C GLU A 53 1.68 19.79 20.85
N ASN A 54 2.73 18.98 21.00
CA ASN A 54 4.06 19.24 20.44
C ASN A 54 4.49 18.24 19.36
N LYS A 55 3.57 17.42 18.83
CA LYS A 55 3.91 16.36 17.86
C LYS A 55 3.03 16.42 16.62
N TYR A 56 3.69 16.46 15.47
CA TYR A 56 3.05 16.39 14.16
C TYR A 56 3.58 15.16 13.41
N ALA A 57 2.72 14.57 12.59
CA ALA A 57 3.11 13.61 11.56
C ALA A 57 2.86 14.18 10.17
N TYR A 58 3.70 13.77 9.23
CA TYR A 58 3.49 14.04 7.83
C TYR A 58 2.99 12.77 7.15
N GLY A 59 1.94 12.90 6.36
CA GLY A 59 1.36 11.84 5.55
C GLY A 59 0.96 12.37 4.18
N PHE A 60 0.26 11.55 3.41
CA PHE A 60 -0.35 11.94 2.15
C PHE A 60 -1.81 11.48 2.13
N VAL A 61 -2.64 12.20 1.38
CA VAL A 61 -4.03 11.84 1.08
C VAL A 61 -4.30 12.09 -0.39
N GLY A 62 -5.17 11.29 -1.00
CA GLY A 62 -5.56 11.40 -2.40
C GLY A 62 -5.41 10.06 -3.10
N GLU A 63 -5.36 10.12 -4.42
CA GLU A 63 -5.38 8.94 -5.28
C GLU A 63 -4.04 8.79 -6.01
N ALA A 64 -3.59 7.56 -6.16
CA ALA A 64 -2.43 7.21 -6.96
C ALA A 64 -2.76 5.98 -7.80
N LEU A 65 -2.58 6.09 -9.12
CA LEU A 65 -2.80 5.02 -10.08
C LEU A 65 -1.47 4.37 -10.43
N TYR A 66 -1.44 3.03 -10.35
CA TYR A 66 -0.27 2.25 -10.72
C TYR A 66 -0.58 1.25 -11.83
N GLY A 67 0.33 1.16 -12.78
CA GLY A 67 0.35 0.13 -13.81
C GLY A 67 1.29 -1.00 -13.41
N ILE A 68 0.87 -2.25 -13.63
CA ILE A 68 1.71 -3.42 -13.44
C ILE A 68 1.23 -4.59 -14.28
N TYR A 69 2.19 -5.34 -14.85
CA TYR A 69 1.91 -6.60 -15.52
C TYR A 69 2.11 -7.79 -14.57
N LEU A 70 1.06 -8.59 -14.39
CA LEU A 70 1.04 -9.72 -13.46
C LEU A 70 0.58 -11.00 -14.14
N LYS A 71 1.15 -12.13 -13.70
CA LYS A 71 0.55 -13.44 -13.98
C LYS A 71 -0.75 -13.57 -13.19
N GLU A 72 -1.69 -14.38 -13.67
CA GLU A 72 -3.01 -14.53 -13.04
C GLU A 72 -2.95 -14.88 -11.54
N TYR A 73 -2.04 -15.77 -11.14
CA TYR A 73 -1.90 -16.12 -9.72
C TYR A 73 -1.32 -14.97 -8.87
N GLU A 74 -0.42 -14.15 -9.44
CA GLU A 74 0.17 -12.99 -8.77
C GLU A 74 -0.88 -11.90 -8.61
N TYR A 75 -1.73 -11.71 -9.62
CA TYR A 75 -2.90 -10.84 -9.58
C TYR A 75 -3.86 -11.24 -8.45
N LYS A 76 -4.27 -12.51 -8.39
CA LYS A 76 -5.17 -13.01 -7.33
C LYS A 76 -4.61 -12.76 -5.93
N LEU A 77 -3.31 -13.05 -5.72
CA LEU A 77 -2.65 -12.83 -4.44
C LEU A 77 -2.49 -11.35 -4.10
N LEU A 78 -2.15 -10.50 -5.07
CA LEU A 78 -2.05 -9.07 -4.86
C LEU A 78 -3.40 -8.48 -4.50
N LYS A 79 -4.48 -8.87 -5.19
CA LYS A 79 -5.85 -8.43 -4.89
C LYS A 79 -6.27 -8.79 -3.46
N GLN A 80 -5.99 -10.01 -3.01
CA GLN A 80 -6.22 -10.42 -1.61
C GLN A 80 -5.38 -9.61 -0.61
N LEU A 81 -4.14 -9.32 -0.96
CA LEU A 81 -3.22 -8.55 -0.11
C LEU A 81 -3.66 -7.09 0.02
N LEU A 82 -4.13 -6.48 -1.07
CA LEU A 82 -4.71 -5.13 -1.08
C LEU A 82 -6.00 -5.08 -0.27
N TRP A 83 -6.90 -6.05 -0.45
CA TRP A 83 -8.13 -6.20 0.34
C TRP A 83 -7.86 -6.30 1.84
N LEU A 84 -6.85 -7.09 2.25
CA LEU A 84 -6.39 -7.11 3.64
C LEU A 84 -6.02 -5.70 4.11
N GLY A 85 -5.29 -4.94 3.30
CA GLY A 85 -4.89 -3.56 3.57
C GLY A 85 -6.05 -2.60 3.79
N GLU A 86 -7.15 -2.76 3.07
CA GLU A 86 -8.37 -1.97 3.28
C GLU A 86 -9.00 -2.23 4.65
N ILE A 87 -9.02 -3.50 5.09
CA ILE A 87 -9.60 -3.89 6.39
C ILE A 87 -8.75 -3.38 7.55
N VAL A 88 -7.43 -3.61 7.48
CA VAL A 88 -6.54 -3.42 8.64
C VAL A 88 -5.74 -2.13 8.58
N SER A 89 -5.90 -1.33 7.52
CA SER A 89 -5.07 -0.17 7.19
C SER A 89 -3.57 -0.51 7.00
N VAL A 90 -2.80 0.43 6.43
CA VAL A 90 -1.38 0.26 6.13
C VAL A 90 -0.49 1.24 6.88
N GLY A 91 0.81 0.96 6.98
CA GLY A 91 1.77 1.87 7.61
C GLY A 91 1.75 1.86 9.14
N ARG A 92 2.06 3.02 9.74
CA ARG A 92 2.20 3.21 11.20
C ARG A 92 0.98 3.95 11.76
N ASN A 93 0.75 3.82 13.07
CA ASN A 93 -0.29 4.56 13.80
C ASN A 93 -1.73 4.32 13.30
N ARG A 94 -2.02 3.11 12.82
CA ARG A 94 -3.33 2.71 12.29
C ARG A 94 -4.46 2.85 13.30
N SER A 95 -4.17 2.65 14.59
CA SER A 95 -5.12 2.86 15.70
C SER A 95 -5.54 4.32 15.88
N LEU A 96 -4.80 5.27 15.32
CA LEU A 96 -5.14 6.70 15.32
C LEU A 96 -5.85 7.12 14.02
N GLY A 97 -6.30 6.17 13.19
CA GLY A 97 -6.99 6.43 11.93
C GLY A 97 -6.07 6.70 10.73
N PHE A 98 -4.75 6.50 10.86
CA PHE A 98 -3.82 6.67 9.74
C PHE A 98 -3.76 5.45 8.82
N GLY A 99 -3.47 5.71 7.54
CA GLY A 99 -3.16 4.66 6.57
C GLY A 99 -4.38 3.87 6.10
N VAL A 100 -5.58 4.44 6.25
CA VAL A 100 -6.78 3.94 5.58
C VAL A 100 -6.56 4.05 4.08
N ILE A 101 -6.82 2.96 3.37
CA ILE A 101 -6.75 2.90 1.92
C ILE A 101 -8.04 2.31 1.36
N LYS A 102 -8.35 2.68 0.13
CA LYS A 102 -9.30 2.01 -0.74
C LYS A 102 -8.59 1.71 -2.04
N THR A 103 -8.90 0.57 -2.63
CA THR A 103 -8.28 0.08 -3.85
C THR A 103 -9.34 -0.23 -4.87
N GLU A 104 -9.10 0.21 -6.10
CA GLU A 104 -9.88 -0.14 -7.27
C GLU A 104 -8.92 -0.77 -8.27
N VAL A 105 -9.37 -1.82 -8.93
CA VAL A 105 -8.54 -2.57 -9.89
C VAL A 105 -9.25 -2.52 -11.23
N LYS A 106 -8.55 -2.00 -12.24
CA LYS A 106 -9.01 -1.94 -13.62
C LYS A 106 -8.18 -2.90 -14.45
N GLU A 107 -8.82 -3.89 -15.04
CA GLU A 107 -8.20 -4.82 -15.98
C GLU A 107 -8.20 -4.18 -17.37
N ILE A 108 -7.04 -4.16 -18.02
CA ILE A 108 -6.87 -3.69 -19.39
C ILE A 108 -6.50 -4.93 -20.20
N HIS A 109 -7.37 -5.30 -21.15
CA HIS A 109 -7.20 -6.43 -22.06
C HIS A 109 -6.54 -5.98 -23.36
#